data_AF-A0A9P6D9J0-F1
#
_entry.id   AF-A0A9P6D9J0-F1
#
_cell.length_a   1.000
_cell.length_b   1.000
_cell.length_c   1.000
_cell.angle_alpha   90.00
_cell.angle_beta   90.00
_cell.angle_gamma   90.00
#
_symmetry.space_group_name_H-M   'P 1'
#
loop_
_entity.id
_entity.type
_entity.pdbx_description
1 polymer ?
#
loop_
_entity_poly.entity_id
_entity_poly.type
_entity_poly.pdbx_seq_one_letter_code
_entity_poly.pdbx_strand_id
1 'polypeptide(L)'
;WLGRLLSRKGVEDILDAYPSSLGNDVTHPVTNIWLAAIFKKLKDCDGNPFLEGKGKEGHLVFGFSVNSFEPIGMKPGKKSYFSTGIWVICYNFPPHLHYLPENIYLVGII
;
A
#
# COMPACT_ATOMS: atom_id res chain seq x y z
N TRP A 1 2.61 -14.14 1.10
CA TRP A 1 1.89 -13.37 0.06
C TRP A 1 2.85 -12.58 -0.82
N LEU A 2 3.74 -11.76 -0.24
CA LEU A 2 4.69 -10.92 -0.99
C LEU A 2 5.50 -11.69 -2.05
N GLY A 3 6.14 -12.81 -1.70
CA GLY A 3 6.88 -13.61 -2.69
C GLY A 3 6.04 -14.09 -3.87
N ARG A 4 4.76 -14.45 -3.64
CA ARG A 4 3.82 -14.80 -4.71
C ARG A 4 3.43 -13.59 -5.55
N LEU A 5 3.29 -12.42 -4.93
CA LEU A 5 3.01 -11.17 -5.63
C LEU A 5 4.14 -10.83 -6.59
N LEU A 6 5.39 -10.84 -6.10
CA LEU A 6 6.59 -10.52 -6.90
C LEU A 6 6.86 -11.56 -7.99
N SER A 7 6.50 -12.83 -7.77
CA SER A 7 6.64 -13.88 -8.80
C SER A 7 5.66 -13.75 -9.97
N ARG A 8 4.68 -12.82 -9.92
CA ARG A 8 3.74 -12.60 -11.02
C ARG A 8 4.45 -11.80 -12.12
N LYS A 9 4.40 -12.32 -13.35
CA LYS A 9 4.99 -11.68 -14.52
C LYS A 9 4.52 -10.22 -14.64
N GLY A 10 5.48 -9.30 -14.78
CA GLY A 10 5.24 -7.87 -14.97
C GLY A 10 4.89 -7.10 -13.70
N VAL A 11 4.77 -7.74 -12.53
CA VAL A 11 4.46 -7.01 -11.29
C VAL A 11 5.63 -6.13 -10.87
N GLU A 12 6.85 -6.65 -10.82
CA GLU A 12 8.03 -5.87 -10.43
C GLU A 12 8.20 -4.63 -11.33
N ASP A 13 8.04 -4.78 -12.65
CA ASP A 13 8.06 -3.68 -13.61
C ASP A 13 7.06 -2.57 -13.25
N ILE A 14 5.84 -2.94 -12.82
CA ILE A 14 4.81 -1.97 -12.41
C ILE A 14 5.19 -1.30 -11.09
N LEU A 15 5.68 -2.06 -10.11
CA LEU A 15 6.02 -1.56 -8.78
C LEU A 15 7.21 -0.59 -8.82
N ASP A 16 8.14 -0.78 -9.74
CA ASP A 16 9.28 0.10 -9.95
C ASP A 16 8.90 1.34 -10.77
N ALA A 17 8.08 1.19 -11.82
CA ALA A 17 7.78 2.29 -12.74
C ALA A 17 6.85 3.35 -12.14
N TYR A 18 5.83 2.96 -11.37
CA TYR A 18 4.79 3.90 -10.96
C TYR A 18 5.29 5.02 -10.04
N PRO A 19 6.02 4.76 -8.94
CA PRO A 19 6.57 5.82 -8.10
C PRO A 19 7.47 6.79 -8.88
N SER A 20 8.30 6.28 -9.79
CA SER A 20 9.20 7.10 -10.62
C SER A 20 8.49 7.90 -11.72
N SER A 21 7.32 7.43 -12.18
CA SER A 21 6.52 8.13 -13.21
C SER A 21 5.83 9.39 -12.68
N LEU A 22 5.67 9.51 -11.37
CA LEU A 22 5.05 10.66 -10.73
C LEU A 22 6.06 11.80 -10.66
N GLY A 23 5.96 12.72 -11.62
CA GLY A 23 6.80 13.91 -11.69
C GLY A 23 6.77 14.77 -10.42
N ASN A 24 7.61 15.80 -10.40
CA ASN A 24 7.73 16.74 -9.27
C ASN A 24 6.67 17.85 -9.27
N ASP A 25 5.49 17.62 -9.83
CA ASP A 25 4.49 18.68 -9.93
C ASP A 25 3.85 18.95 -8.56
N VAL A 26 4.26 20.07 -7.96
CA VAL A 26 3.81 20.54 -6.64
C VAL A 26 2.58 21.44 -6.76
N THR A 27 2.11 21.73 -7.98
CA THR A 27 1.02 22.69 -8.21
C THR A 27 -0.37 22.06 -8.12
N HIS A 28 -0.46 20.73 -8.18
CA HIS A 28 -1.71 19.99 -8.11
C HIS A 28 -1.97 19.42 -6.70
N PRO A 29 -3.25 19.24 -6.31
CA PRO A 29 -3.60 18.58 -5.06
C PRO A 29 -2.94 17.19 -4.98
N VAL A 30 -2.49 16.82 -3.77
CA VAL A 30 -1.88 15.51 -3.50
C VAL A 30 -2.96 14.43 -3.67
N THR A 31 -3.05 13.85 -4.86
CA THR A 31 -4.03 12.80 -5.20
C THR A 31 -3.55 11.40 -4.84
N ASN A 32 -2.27 11.24 -4.51
CA ASN A 32 -1.68 9.99 -4.10
C ASN A 32 -0.58 10.20 -3.06
N ILE A 33 -0.23 9.15 -2.32
CA ILE A 33 0.74 9.25 -1.22
C ILE A 33 2.16 9.57 -1.70
N TRP A 34 2.54 9.16 -2.91
CA TRP A 34 3.89 9.35 -3.47
C TRP A 34 4.19 10.81 -3.81
N LEU A 35 3.15 11.61 -4.03
CA LEU A 35 3.27 13.06 -4.17
C LEU A 35 3.52 13.76 -2.82
N ALA A 36 3.30 13.09 -1.68
CA ALA A 36 3.54 13.68 -0.39
C ALA A 36 5.04 13.85 -0.13
N ALA A 37 5.43 15.04 0.35
CA ALA A 37 6.83 15.41 0.56
C ALA A 37 7.57 14.45 1.51
N ILE A 38 6.87 13.76 2.42
CA ILE A 38 7.50 12.83 3.37
C ILE A 38 8.16 11.64 2.68
N PHE A 39 7.55 11.09 1.63
CA PHE A 39 8.12 9.96 0.89
C PHE A 39 9.35 10.38 0.08
N LYS A 40 9.34 11.59 -0.48
CA LYS A 40 10.50 12.17 -1.20
C LYS A 40 11.67 12.51 -0.27
N LYS A 41 11.37 12.87 0.98
CA LYS A 41 12.36 13.27 1.99
C LYS A 41 12.87 12.11 2.84
N LEU A 42 12.31 10.92 2.67
CA LEU A 42 12.77 9.72 3.38
C LEU A 42 14.19 9.40 2.91
N LYS A 43 15.12 9.27 3.87
CA LYS A 43 16.53 9.02 3.60
C LYS A 43 16.98 7.69 4.20
N ASP A 44 17.94 7.05 3.54
CA ASP A 44 18.67 5.91 4.09
C ASP A 44 19.67 6.34 5.18
N CYS A 45 20.42 5.37 5.73
CA CYS A 45 21.45 5.63 6.73
C CYS A 45 22.62 6.49 6.22
N ASP A 46 22.80 6.56 4.90
CA ASP A 46 23.85 7.33 4.23
C ASP A 46 23.35 8.73 3.81
N GLY A 47 22.07 9.04 4.05
CA GLY A 47 21.45 10.32 3.73
C GLY A 47 20.96 10.44 2.28
N ASN A 48 20.98 9.36 1.49
CA ASN A 48 20.44 9.33 0.12
C ASN A 48 18.92 9.15 0.15
N PRO A 49 18.18 9.59 -0.90
CA PRO A 49 16.76 9.32 -1.02
C PRO A 49 16.48 7.81 -0.97
N PHE A 50 15.71 7.38 0.04
CA PHE A 50 15.43 5.98 0.26
C PHE A 50 14.62 5.40 -0.91
N LEU A 51 13.57 6.09 -1.38
CA LEU A 51 12.62 5.50 -2.34
C LEU A 51 13.00 5.67 -3.83
N GLU A 52 14.11 6.33 -4.15
CA GLU A 52 14.61 6.49 -5.53
C GLU A 52 15.47 5.30 -5.98
N GLY A 53 15.05 4.07 -5.62
CA GLY A 53 15.84 2.84 -5.74
C GLY A 53 16.61 2.73 -7.06
N LYS A 54 17.94 2.56 -6.96
CA LYS A 54 18.88 2.50 -8.10
C LYS A 54 18.86 1.14 -8.82
N GLY A 55 17.68 0.55 -9.02
CA GLY A 55 17.45 -0.68 -9.79
C GLY A 55 18.10 -1.97 -9.25
N LYS A 56 18.71 -1.95 -8.05
CA LYS A 56 19.31 -3.13 -7.42
C LYS A 56 18.48 -3.70 -6.27
N GLU A 57 17.57 -2.91 -5.71
CA GLU A 57 16.78 -3.24 -4.53
C GLU A 57 15.35 -2.75 -4.72
N GLY A 58 14.37 -3.57 -4.31
CA GLY A 58 12.96 -3.23 -4.37
C GLY A 58 12.52 -2.45 -3.12
N HIS A 59 12.28 -1.16 -3.26
CA HIS A 59 11.82 -0.31 -2.17
C HIS A 59 10.29 -0.20 -2.15
N LEU A 60 9.68 -0.98 -1.26
CA LEU A 60 8.23 -1.14 -1.19
C LEU A 60 7.63 -0.34 -0.03
N VAL A 61 6.50 0.31 -0.31
CA VAL A 61 5.68 1.02 0.66
C VAL A 61 4.37 0.27 0.85
N PHE A 62 4.05 -0.04 2.11
CA PHE A 62 2.84 -0.75 2.47
C PHE A 62 1.90 0.12 3.32
N GLY A 63 0.62 0.07 2.99
CA GLY A 63 -0.47 0.55 3.82
C GLY A 63 -0.98 -0.55 4.72
N PHE A 64 -1.29 -0.19 5.96
CA PHE A 64 -1.94 -1.05 6.92
C PHE A 64 -3.36 -0.57 7.15
N SER A 65 -4.35 -1.41 6.83
CA SER A 65 -5.76 -1.10 7.00
C SER A 65 -6.36 -2.03 8.05
N VAL A 66 -7.09 -1.45 8.99
CA VAL A 66 -7.77 -2.16 10.07
C VAL A 66 -9.21 -1.70 10.10
N ASN A 67 -10.15 -2.63 10.00
CA ASN A 67 -11.57 -2.32 10.00
C ASN A 67 -12.36 -3.36 10.79
N SER A 68 -13.17 -2.86 11.73
CA SER A 68 -14.06 -3.68 12.55
C SER A 68 -15.46 -3.67 11.96
N PHE A 69 -16.08 -4.85 11.90
CA PHE A 69 -17.45 -5.04 11.41
C PHE A 69 -18.20 -6.00 12.33
N GLU A 70 -19.54 -5.89 12.37
CA GLU A 70 -20.39 -6.82 13.09
C GLU A 70 -20.78 -7.97 12.15
N PRO A 71 -20.22 -9.19 12.32
CA PRO A 71 -20.37 -10.26 11.33
C PRO A 71 -21.80 -10.80 11.22
N ILE A 72 -22.65 -10.55 12.23
CA ILE A 72 -24.03 -11.06 12.32
C ILE A 72 -25.07 -9.96 12.03
N GLY A 73 -24.60 -8.74 11.69
CA GLY A 73 -25.42 -7.55 11.48
C GLY A 73 -25.97 -6.93 12.77
N MET A 74 -26.25 -5.63 12.73
CA MET A 74 -26.80 -4.89 13.88
C MET A 74 -28.21 -5.38 14.20
N LYS A 75 -28.39 -5.94 15.40
CA LYS A 75 -29.72 -6.32 15.92
C LYS A 75 -30.00 -5.57 17.23
N PRO A 76 -31.02 -4.69 17.27
CA PRO A 76 -31.38 -3.97 18.49
C PRO A 76 -31.64 -4.95 19.64
N GLY A 77 -31.03 -4.70 20.81
CA GLY A 77 -31.25 -5.47 22.03
C GLY A 77 -30.46 -6.77 22.17
N LYS A 78 -29.55 -7.11 21.25
CA LYS A 78 -28.61 -8.24 21.41
C LYS A 78 -27.20 -7.75 21.76
N LYS A 79 -26.39 -8.63 22.35
CA LYS A 79 -24.96 -8.39 22.56
C LYS A 79 -24.29 -8.18 21.20
N SER A 80 -23.58 -7.07 21.05
CA SER A 80 -22.76 -6.81 19.87
C SER A 80 -21.50 -7.67 19.89
N TYR A 81 -21.16 -8.22 18.74
CA TYR A 81 -19.90 -8.92 18.49
C TYR A 81 -19.20 -8.20 17.36
N PHE A 82 -17.92 -7.88 17.54
CA PHE A 82 -17.10 -7.25 16.51
C PHE A 82 -16.04 -8.22 16.06
N SER A 83 -15.83 -8.27 14.75
CA SER A 83 -14.65 -8.89 14.16
C SER A 83 -13.85 -7.82 13.44
N THR A 84 -12.54 -7.87 13.58
CA THR A 84 -11.63 -6.87 13.02
C THR A 84 -10.74 -7.51 11.97
N GLY A 85 -10.92 -7.11 10.72
CA GLY A 85 -10.02 -7.51 9.64
C GLY A 85 -8.79 -6.61 9.59
N ILE A 86 -7.67 -7.21 9.20
CA ILE A 86 -6.38 -6.53 9.02
C ILE A 86 -5.87 -6.82 7.62
N TRP A 87 -5.68 -5.77 6.81
CA TRP A 87 -5.20 -5.87 5.44
C TRP A 87 -3.90 -5.09 5.23
N VAL A 88 -3.07 -5.60 4.33
CA VAL A 88 -1.88 -4.92 3.80
C VAL A 88 -2.10 -4.62 2.33
N ILE A 89 -1.80 -3.37 1.94
CA ILE A 89 -1.92 -2.85 0.58
C ILE A 89 -0.52 -2.41 0.12
N CYS A 90 -0.09 -2.83 -1.06
CA CYS A 90 1.17 -2.35 -1.65
C CYS A 90 0.91 -1.05 -2.43
N TYR A 91 1.46 0.06 -1.95
CA TYR A 91 1.20 1.37 -2.55
C TYR A 91 2.08 1.68 -3.77
N ASN A 92 3.09 0.86 -4.05
CA ASN A 92 3.89 0.95 -5.28
C ASN A 92 3.06 0.67 -6.55
N PHE A 93 1.91 0.03 -6.43
CA PHE A 93 0.96 -0.06 -7.53
C PHE A 93 0.34 1.32 -7.86
N PRO A 94 -0.15 1.53 -9.08
CA PRO A 94 -1.09 2.60 -9.40
C PRO A 94 -2.39 2.51 -8.55
N PRO A 95 -3.10 3.63 -8.29
CA PRO A 95 -4.26 3.66 -7.39
C PRO A 95 -5.38 2.72 -7.79
N HIS A 96 -5.61 2.56 -9.10
CA HIS A 96 -6.64 1.65 -9.63
C HIS A 96 -6.32 0.17 -9.42
N LEU A 97 -5.08 -0.18 -9.03
CA LEU A 97 -4.65 -1.55 -8.74
C LEU A 97 -4.50 -1.85 -7.24
N HIS A 98 -4.50 -0.84 -6.36
CA HIS A 98 -4.27 -1.01 -4.92
C HIS A 98 -5.23 -2.00 -4.28
N TYR A 99 -6.53 -1.88 -4.59
CA TYR A 99 -7.60 -2.58 -3.89
C TYR A 99 -8.19 -3.76 -4.67
N LEU A 100 -7.52 -4.18 -5.74
CA LEU A 100 -7.91 -5.41 -6.44
C LEU A 100 -7.69 -6.63 -5.52
N PRO A 101 -8.62 -7.59 -5.45
CA PRO A 101 -8.52 -8.74 -4.55
C PRO A 101 -7.19 -9.51 -4.64
N GLU A 102 -6.59 -9.58 -5.83
CA GLU A 102 -5.30 -10.23 -6.07
C GLU A 102 -4.08 -9.45 -5.53
N ASN A 103 -4.25 -8.16 -5.21
CA ASN A 103 -3.20 -7.25 -4.76
C ASN A 103 -3.36 -6.83 -3.28
N ILE A 104 -4.40 -7.30 -2.60
CA ILE A 104 -4.58 -7.13 -1.16
C ILE A 104 -4.10 -8.39 -0.44
N TYR A 105 -3.47 -8.20 0.72
CA TYR A 105 -3.20 -9.29 1.66
C TYR A 105 -4.06 -9.16 2.90
N LEU A 106 -4.94 -10.13 3.16
CA LEU A 106 -5.57 -10.29 4.47
C LEU A 106 -4.55 -10.92 5.42
N VAL A 107 -4.06 -10.13 6.37
CA VAL A 107 -3.05 -10.56 7.36
C VAL A 107 -3.70 -11.40 8.45
N GLY A 108 -4.91 -11.02 8.87
CA GLY A 108 -5.61 -11.69 9.95
C GLY A 108 -6.99 -11.12 10.23
N ILE A 109 -7.71 -11.83 11.07
CA ILE A 109 -9.01 -11.45 11.61
C ILE A 109 -8.97 -11.71 13.11
N ILE A 110 -9.39 -10.72 13.90
CA ILE A 110 -9.51 -10.79 15.36
C ILE A 110 -10.98 -10.78 15.75
#